data_AF-A0A645HZ79-F1
#
_entry.id   AF-A0A645HZ79-F1
#
_cell.length_a   1.000
_cell.length_b   1.000
_cell.length_c   1.000
_cell.angle_alpha   90.00
_cell.angle_beta   90.00
_cell.angle_gamma   90.00
#
_symmetry.space_group_name_H-M   'P 1'
#
loop_
_entity.id
_entity.type
_entity.pdbx_description
1 polymer ?
#
loop_
_entity_poly.entity_id
_entity_poly.type
_entity_poly.pdbx_seq_one_letter_code
_entity_poly.pdbx_strand_id
1 'polypeptide(L)'
;MDTTLLKNRPVAEAVEQTIASLRESGYFPQDAENDVVLAASSYSTQHAEQLAEQLKGRVSGQSDLTILSFSVTHQEVEQAHALGSSAGKVRIVQQLEQSNQAGNGFQEEDWLEKPVRDILQETQEQQTQTQSSGEQQNAPQPQGTPPPAPEATPNPVSAPQEPAPDGEQPFGDGQPSPSPTVSPKSGTPGGKGSYGSDQPPRK
;
A
#
# COMPACT_ATOMS: atom_id res chain seq x y z
N MET A 1 -21.60 6.18 -23.07
CA MET A 1 -21.18 6.94 -21.88
C MET A 1 -20.71 8.31 -22.30
N ASP A 2 -21.30 9.38 -21.75
CA ASP A 2 -20.90 10.75 -22.05
C ASP A 2 -19.72 11.18 -21.15
N THR A 3 -18.50 11.13 -21.68
CA THR A 3 -17.27 11.44 -20.92
C THR A 3 -17.16 12.91 -20.52
N THR A 4 -18.05 13.76 -21.03
CA THR A 4 -18.22 15.16 -20.67
C THR A 4 -18.66 15.34 -19.21
N LEU A 5 -19.46 14.41 -18.67
CA LEU A 5 -20.04 14.49 -17.33
C LEU A 5 -19.01 14.31 -16.20
N LEU A 6 -17.84 13.74 -16.50
CA LEU A 6 -16.78 13.42 -15.52
C LEU A 6 -15.67 14.49 -15.45
N LYS A 7 -15.64 15.45 -16.38
CA LYS A 7 -14.58 16.47 -16.44
C LYS A 7 -14.73 17.48 -15.28
N ASN A 8 -13.62 17.78 -14.62
CA ASN A 8 -13.52 18.69 -13.46
C ASN A 8 -14.32 18.27 -12.20
N ARG A 9 -14.75 17.01 -12.10
CA ARG A 9 -15.30 16.46 -10.84
C ARG A 9 -14.19 15.99 -9.90
N PRO A 10 -14.44 15.92 -8.58
CA PRO A 10 -13.64 15.09 -7.68
C PRO A 10 -13.59 13.66 -8.22
N VAL A 11 -12.39 13.07 -8.30
CA VAL A 11 -12.18 11.73 -8.87
C VAL A 11 -13.02 10.64 -8.20
N ALA A 12 -13.29 10.77 -6.89
CA ALA A 12 -14.21 9.90 -6.16
C ALA A 12 -15.64 9.89 -6.74
N GLU A 13 -16.25 11.06 -6.98
CA GLU A 13 -17.59 11.13 -7.59
C GLU A 13 -17.61 10.55 -9.00
N ALA A 14 -16.53 10.75 -9.76
CA ALA A 14 -16.43 10.22 -11.12
C ALA A 14 -16.41 8.68 -11.14
N VAL A 15 -15.73 8.04 -10.19
CA VAL A 15 -15.72 6.59 -10.03
C VAL A 15 -17.09 6.08 -9.55
N GLU A 16 -17.69 6.71 -8.53
CA GLU A 16 -19.02 6.38 -8.02
C GLU A 16 -20.09 6.44 -9.14
N GLN A 17 -20.09 7.50 -9.95
CA GLN A 17 -21.00 7.65 -11.10
C GLN A 17 -20.73 6.63 -12.20
N THR A 18 -19.47 6.32 -12.49
CA THR A 18 -19.12 5.31 -13.49
C THR A 18 -19.65 3.92 -13.10
N ILE A 19 -19.50 3.54 -11.83
CA ILE A 19 -20.05 2.28 -11.30
C ILE A 19 -21.57 2.27 -11.39
N ALA A 20 -22.25 3.38 -11.01
CA ALA A 20 -23.70 3.49 -11.12
C ALA A 20 -24.19 3.30 -12.58
N SER A 21 -23.58 4.00 -13.54
CA SER A 21 -23.95 3.88 -14.96
C SER A 21 -23.64 2.50 -15.56
N LEU A 22 -22.58 1.81 -15.10
CA LEU A 22 -22.30 0.42 -15.48
C LEU A 22 -23.38 -0.53 -14.94
N ARG A 23 -23.84 -0.34 -13.70
CA ARG A 23 -24.95 -1.09 -13.10
C ARG A 23 -26.25 -0.88 -13.88
N GLU A 24 -26.61 0.37 -14.18
CA GLU A 24 -27.79 0.72 -15.00
C GLU A 24 -27.71 0.13 -16.42
N SER A 25 -26.51 0.01 -16.98
CA SER A 25 -26.27 -0.60 -18.30
C SER A 25 -26.21 -2.13 -18.28
N GLY A 26 -26.41 -2.77 -17.12
CA GLY A 26 -26.46 -4.23 -16.97
C GLY A 26 -25.10 -4.94 -16.91
N TYR A 27 -23.99 -4.21 -16.72
CA TYR A 27 -22.65 -4.83 -16.56
C TYR A 27 -22.44 -5.49 -15.19
N PHE A 28 -23.29 -5.15 -14.20
CA PHE A 28 -23.29 -5.76 -12.88
C PHE A 28 -24.64 -6.47 -12.63
N PRO A 29 -24.83 -7.71 -13.11
CA PRO A 29 -26.04 -8.48 -12.85
C PRO A 29 -26.19 -8.80 -11.34
N GLN A 30 -27.43 -8.87 -10.86
CA GLN A 30 -27.74 -9.10 -9.44
C GLN A 30 -27.49 -10.55 -9.00
N ASP A 31 -27.53 -11.50 -9.94
CA ASP A 31 -27.40 -12.94 -9.69
C ASP A 31 -25.95 -13.46 -9.85
N ALA A 32 -24.95 -12.58 -9.88
CA ALA A 32 -23.54 -12.96 -9.96
C ALA A 32 -22.65 -12.05 -9.10
N GLU A 33 -21.48 -12.57 -8.74
CA GLU A 33 -20.41 -11.78 -8.13
C GLU A 33 -19.79 -10.84 -9.17
N ASN A 34 -19.55 -9.59 -8.77
CA ASN A 34 -19.07 -8.53 -9.65
C ASN A 34 -17.74 -7.96 -9.15
N ASP A 35 -16.68 -8.13 -9.93
CA ASP A 35 -15.35 -7.62 -9.59
C ASP A 35 -15.05 -6.28 -10.28
N VAL A 36 -14.52 -5.32 -9.53
CA VAL A 36 -14.00 -4.06 -10.05
C VAL A 36 -12.55 -3.88 -9.63
N VAL A 37 -11.67 -3.72 -10.63
CA VAL A 37 -10.26 -3.41 -10.41
C VAL A 37 -10.00 -1.93 -10.71
N LEU A 38 -9.58 -1.20 -9.68
CA LEU A 38 -9.18 0.19 -9.77
C LEU A 38 -7.65 0.28 -9.82
N ALA A 39 -7.12 0.99 -10.81
CA ALA A 39 -5.70 1.37 -10.85
C ALA A 39 -5.61 2.90 -10.79
N ALA A 40 -4.84 3.41 -9.83
CA ALA A 40 -4.65 4.84 -9.63
C ALA A 40 -3.18 5.22 -9.81
N SER A 41 -2.93 6.26 -10.60
CA SER A 41 -1.60 6.85 -10.80
C SER A 41 -1.56 8.30 -10.35
N SER A 42 -0.39 8.76 -9.89
CA SER A 42 -0.14 10.16 -9.56
C SER A 42 1.33 10.51 -9.80
N TYR A 43 1.71 11.78 -9.56
CA TYR A 43 3.08 12.26 -9.69
C TYR A 43 4.06 11.65 -8.67
N SER A 44 3.56 11.04 -7.59
CA SER A 44 4.37 10.31 -6.61
C SER A 44 3.67 9.03 -6.19
N THR A 45 4.45 7.99 -5.84
CA THR A 45 3.95 6.68 -5.40
C THR A 45 3.03 6.81 -4.19
N GLN A 46 3.46 7.54 -3.15
CA GLN A 46 2.65 7.75 -1.94
C GLN A 46 1.28 8.38 -2.22
N HIS A 47 1.20 9.32 -3.17
CA HIS A 47 -0.09 9.93 -3.53
C HIS A 47 -0.94 9.00 -4.41
N ALA A 48 -0.33 8.14 -5.22
CA ALA A 48 -1.03 7.09 -5.97
C ALA A 48 -1.61 6.01 -5.04
N GLU A 49 -0.87 5.60 -3.99
CA GLU A 49 -1.32 4.69 -2.93
C GLU A 49 -2.51 5.29 -2.17
N GLN A 50 -2.35 6.51 -1.64
CA GLN A 50 -3.43 7.24 -0.95
C GLN A 50 -4.68 7.41 -1.83
N LEU A 51 -4.50 7.67 -3.13
CA LEU A 51 -5.60 7.77 -4.08
C LEU A 51 -6.29 6.42 -4.31
N ALA A 52 -5.53 5.33 -4.48
CA ALA A 52 -6.07 3.98 -4.65
C ALA A 52 -6.91 3.55 -3.42
N GLU A 53 -6.37 3.76 -2.21
CA GLU A 53 -7.07 3.46 -0.96
C GLU A 53 -8.32 4.33 -0.75
N GLN A 54 -8.22 5.65 -1.01
CA GLN A 54 -9.35 6.56 -0.89
C GLN A 54 -10.47 6.19 -1.86
N LEU A 55 -10.14 5.86 -3.12
CA LEU A 55 -11.12 5.44 -4.11
C LEU A 55 -11.76 4.11 -3.73
N LYS A 56 -10.98 3.12 -3.29
CA LYS A 56 -11.51 1.86 -2.76
C LYS A 56 -12.47 2.09 -1.61
N GLY A 57 -12.06 2.83 -0.58
CA GLY A 57 -12.86 3.13 0.61
C GLY A 57 -14.19 3.84 0.29
N ARG A 58 -14.24 4.66 -0.77
CA ARG A 58 -15.49 5.27 -1.27
C ARG A 58 -16.47 4.26 -1.83
N VAL A 59 -16.01 3.26 -2.58
CA VAL A 59 -16.88 2.35 -3.33
C VAL A 59 -17.11 0.99 -2.67
N SER A 60 -16.27 0.58 -1.71
CA SER A 60 -16.38 -0.69 -0.94
C SER A 60 -17.62 -0.80 -0.05
N GLY A 61 -18.45 0.24 0.09
CA GLY A 61 -19.75 0.17 0.75
C GLY A 61 -20.84 -0.52 -0.08
N GLN A 62 -20.56 -0.86 -1.33
CA GLN A 62 -21.49 -1.54 -2.24
C GLN A 62 -21.36 -3.06 -2.10
N SER A 63 -22.33 -3.70 -1.45
CA SER A 63 -22.30 -5.13 -1.11
C SER A 63 -22.37 -6.08 -2.30
N ASP A 64 -22.72 -5.57 -3.49
CA ASP A 64 -22.77 -6.31 -4.75
C ASP A 64 -21.42 -6.33 -5.49
N LEU A 65 -20.38 -5.65 -4.99
CA LEU A 65 -19.09 -5.47 -5.66
C LEU A 65 -17.88 -5.88 -4.80
N THR A 66 -16.99 -6.69 -5.37
CA THR A 66 -15.65 -6.94 -4.84
C THR A 66 -14.66 -5.93 -5.45
N ILE A 67 -14.00 -5.13 -4.62
CA ILE A 67 -13.14 -4.02 -5.06
C ILE A 67 -11.66 -4.30 -4.77
N LEU A 68 -10.88 -4.47 -5.85
CA LEU A 68 -9.42 -4.49 -5.81
C LEU A 68 -8.88 -3.11 -6.25
N SER A 69 -7.81 -2.66 -5.61
CA SER A 69 -7.21 -1.35 -5.89
C SER A 69 -5.70 -1.42 -5.87
N PHE A 70 -5.06 -0.85 -6.89
CA PHE A 70 -3.61 -0.79 -7.02
C PHE A 70 -3.14 0.64 -7.29
N SER A 71 -2.06 1.05 -6.63
CA SER A 71 -1.24 2.15 -7.10
C SER A 71 -0.40 1.68 -8.27
N VAL A 72 -0.36 2.47 -9.35
CA VAL A 72 0.47 2.23 -10.53
C VAL A 72 1.20 3.51 -10.94
N THR A 73 2.36 3.37 -11.57
CA THR A 73 3.12 4.49 -12.14
C THR A 73 2.50 4.97 -13.45
N HIS A 74 2.90 6.17 -13.89
CA HIS A 74 2.52 6.67 -15.22
C HIS A 74 2.98 5.74 -16.35
N GLN A 75 4.19 5.17 -16.22
CA GLN A 75 4.76 4.27 -17.21
C GLN A 75 3.94 2.98 -17.34
N GLU A 76 3.46 2.39 -16.24
CA GLU A 76 2.58 1.21 -16.28
C GLU A 76 1.24 1.52 -16.96
N VAL A 77 0.71 2.74 -16.82
CA VAL A 77 -0.49 3.19 -17.56
C VAL A 77 -0.21 3.33 -19.06
N GLU A 78 0.92 3.92 -19.44
CA GLU A 78 1.33 4.03 -20.85
C GLU A 78 1.59 2.67 -21.50
N GLN A 79 2.23 1.75 -20.77
CA GLN A 79 2.44 0.36 -21.21
C GLN A 79 1.11 -0.37 -21.40
N ALA A 80 0.19 -0.28 -20.45
CA ALA A 80 -1.13 -0.90 -20.57
C ALA A 80 -1.93 -0.34 -21.77
N HIS A 81 -1.87 0.97 -22.01
CA HIS A 81 -2.46 1.58 -23.21
C HIS A 81 -1.84 1.09 -24.51
N ALA A 82 -0.51 0.87 -24.55
CA ALA A 82 0.16 0.29 -25.72
C ALA A 82 -0.27 -1.17 -25.98
N LEU A 83 -0.65 -1.90 -24.93
CA LEU A 83 -1.25 -3.25 -24.98
C LEU A 83 -2.77 -3.23 -25.23
N GLY A 84 -3.39 -2.07 -25.46
CA GLY A 84 -4.84 -1.95 -25.67
C GLY A 84 -5.70 -2.26 -24.43
N SER A 85 -5.10 -2.25 -23.24
CA SER A 85 -5.70 -2.70 -21.98
C SER A 85 -5.68 -1.60 -20.92
N SER A 86 -6.19 -1.89 -19.72
CA SER A 86 -6.10 -1.01 -18.56
C SER A 86 -4.99 -1.46 -17.61
N ALA A 87 -4.34 -0.50 -16.94
CA ALA A 87 -3.26 -0.80 -15.99
C ALA A 87 -3.71 -1.76 -14.88
N GLY A 88 -4.98 -1.66 -14.44
CA GLY A 88 -5.55 -2.59 -13.47
C GLY A 88 -5.64 -4.03 -13.98
N LYS A 89 -6.02 -4.22 -15.26
CA LYS A 89 -6.09 -5.56 -15.87
C LYS A 89 -4.69 -6.16 -16.07
N VAL A 90 -3.75 -5.38 -16.61
CA VAL A 90 -2.33 -5.78 -16.71
C VAL A 90 -1.78 -6.17 -15.33
N ARG A 91 -2.09 -5.38 -14.29
CA ARG A 91 -1.60 -5.62 -12.92
C ARG A 91 -2.08 -6.93 -12.31
N ILE A 92 -3.29 -7.41 -12.65
CA ILE A 92 -3.78 -8.72 -12.17
C ILE A 92 -3.24 -9.88 -13.01
N VAL A 93 -3.01 -9.69 -14.32
CA VAL A 93 -2.35 -10.70 -15.16
C VAL A 93 -0.89 -10.92 -14.73
N GLN A 94 -0.18 -9.86 -14.33
CA GLN A 94 1.16 -9.97 -13.73
C GLN A 94 1.16 -10.70 -12.37
N GLN A 95 0.10 -10.54 -11.56
CA GLN A 95 -0.05 -11.28 -10.30
C GLN A 95 -0.34 -12.76 -10.55
N LEU A 96 -1.09 -13.08 -11.60
CA LEU A 96 -1.30 -14.44 -12.06
C LEU A 96 0.02 -15.06 -12.53
N GLU A 97 0.80 -14.38 -13.37
CA GLU A 97 2.13 -14.84 -13.81
C GLU A 97 3.06 -15.14 -12.61
N GLN A 98 3.10 -14.24 -11.63
CA GLN A 98 3.92 -14.40 -10.41
C GLN A 98 3.45 -15.56 -9.52
N SER A 99 2.15 -15.87 -9.54
CA SER A 99 1.57 -17.02 -8.84
C SER A 99 1.81 -18.34 -9.60
N ASN A 100 2.03 -18.27 -10.92
CA ASN A 100 2.24 -19.41 -11.79
C ASN A 100 3.68 -19.97 -11.70
N GLN A 101 3.95 -20.74 -10.64
CA GLN A 101 5.22 -21.44 -10.44
C GLN A 101 5.47 -22.57 -11.48
N ALA A 102 4.48 -22.94 -12.30
CA ALA A 102 4.58 -24.02 -13.27
C ALA A 102 5.25 -23.54 -14.58
N GLY A 103 6.57 -23.61 -14.62
CA GLY A 103 7.39 -23.12 -15.74
C GLY A 103 7.20 -23.88 -17.07
N ASN A 104 6.18 -23.50 -17.84
CA ASN A 104 6.31 -23.13 -19.26
C ASN A 104 4.96 -22.70 -19.87
N GLY A 105 4.98 -21.66 -20.70
CA GLY A 105 3.86 -21.34 -21.60
C GLY A 105 2.82 -20.34 -21.08
N PHE A 106 3.11 -19.57 -20.03
CA PHE A 106 2.30 -18.37 -19.74
C PHE A 106 2.43 -17.37 -20.90
N GLN A 107 1.32 -16.89 -21.44
CA GLN A 107 1.26 -15.86 -22.48
C GLN A 107 0.41 -14.72 -21.92
N GLU A 108 0.97 -13.52 -21.76
CA GLU A 108 0.29 -12.39 -21.13
C GLU A 108 -0.93 -11.96 -21.97
N GLU A 109 -0.76 -11.95 -23.29
CA GLU A 109 -1.76 -11.53 -24.27
C GLU A 109 -3.04 -12.38 -24.20
N ASP A 110 -2.92 -13.70 -24.08
CA ASP A 110 -4.06 -14.64 -23.97
C ASP A 110 -4.91 -14.34 -22.72
N TRP A 111 -4.28 -13.90 -21.63
CA TRP A 111 -4.95 -13.49 -20.39
C TRP A 111 -5.48 -12.06 -20.44
N LEU A 112 -4.82 -11.17 -21.18
CA LEU A 112 -5.30 -9.79 -21.41
C LEU A 112 -6.60 -9.74 -22.23
N GLU A 113 -6.99 -10.81 -22.93
CA GLU A 113 -8.32 -10.94 -23.54
C GLU A 113 -9.41 -11.46 -22.57
N LYS A 114 -9.06 -12.15 -21.47
CA LYS A 114 -10.03 -12.77 -20.54
C LYS A 114 -10.84 -11.76 -19.72
N PRO A 115 -12.04 -12.11 -19.22
CA PRO A 115 -12.73 -11.32 -18.20
C PRO A 115 -11.88 -11.12 -16.93
N VAL A 116 -12.11 -10.00 -16.22
CA VAL A 116 -11.41 -9.69 -14.95
C VAL A 116 -11.60 -10.80 -13.92
N ARG A 117 -12.84 -11.27 -13.73
CA ARG A 117 -13.18 -12.34 -12.79
C ARG A 117 -12.38 -13.62 -13.04
N ASP A 118 -12.30 -14.06 -14.30
CA ASP A 118 -11.61 -15.29 -14.68
C ASP A 118 -10.10 -15.24 -14.32
N ILE A 119 -9.46 -14.07 -14.50
CA ILE A 119 -8.06 -13.83 -14.09
C ILE A 119 -7.93 -13.88 -12.56
N LEU A 120 -8.86 -13.26 -11.82
CA LEU A 120 -8.84 -13.23 -10.35
C LEU A 120 -9.07 -14.62 -9.74
N GLN A 121 -9.99 -15.40 -10.31
CA GLN A 121 -10.29 -16.76 -9.88
C GLN A 121 -9.05 -17.66 -10.06
N GLU A 122 -8.46 -17.70 -11.26
CA GLU A 122 -7.25 -18.47 -11.52
C GLU A 122 -6.09 -18.05 -10.58
N THR A 123 -5.91 -16.74 -10.36
CA THR A 123 -4.88 -16.22 -9.44
C THR A 123 -5.06 -16.78 -8.03
N GLN A 124 -6.30 -16.85 -7.53
CA GLN A 124 -6.62 -17.40 -6.22
C GLN A 124 -6.42 -18.92 -6.18
N GLU A 125 -6.84 -19.65 -7.21
CA GLU A 125 -6.64 -21.09 -7.32
C GLU A 125 -5.14 -21.46 -7.26
N GLN A 126 -4.29 -20.77 -8.02
CA GLN A 126 -2.83 -21.01 -8.01
C GLN A 126 -2.16 -20.69 -6.67
N GLN A 127 -2.62 -19.64 -5.97
CA GLN A 127 -2.15 -19.33 -4.62
C GLN A 127 -2.52 -20.44 -3.62
N THR A 128 -3.76 -20.94 -3.64
CA THR A 128 -4.18 -22.03 -2.74
C THR A 128 -3.45 -23.35 -3.01
N GLN A 129 -3.18 -23.67 -4.28
CA GLN A 129 -2.40 -24.86 -4.65
C GLN A 129 -0.95 -24.77 -4.18
N THR A 130 -0.34 -23.58 -4.27
CA THR A 130 1.03 -23.34 -3.80
C THR A 130 1.14 -23.47 -2.28
N GLN A 131 0.16 -22.98 -1.52
CA GLN A 131 0.13 -23.17 -0.07
C GLN A 131 -0.16 -24.62 0.33
N SER A 132 -1.11 -25.29 -0.34
CA SER A 132 -1.48 -26.69 -0.03
C SER A 132 -0.35 -27.69 -0.34
N SER A 133 0.51 -27.38 -1.30
CA SER A 133 1.67 -28.21 -1.67
C SER A 133 2.87 -28.06 -0.73
N GLY A 134 2.82 -27.12 0.22
CA GLY A 134 3.89 -26.90 1.21
C GLY A 134 3.85 -27.84 2.42
N GLU A 135 2.75 -28.57 2.64
CA GLU A 135 2.45 -29.18 3.95
C GLU A 135 2.68 -30.71 4.01
N GLN A 136 3.81 -31.19 3.44
CA GLN A 136 4.30 -32.55 3.65
C GLN A 136 5.83 -32.63 3.81
N GLN A 137 6.37 -32.15 4.96
CA GLN A 137 7.50 -32.79 5.68
C GLN A 137 7.90 -32.07 6.99
N ASN A 138 7.05 -32.15 8.02
CA ASN A 138 7.55 -32.19 9.41
C ASN A 138 6.53 -32.81 10.39
N ALA A 139 6.42 -34.14 10.36
CA ALA A 139 5.75 -34.88 11.44
C ALA A 139 6.80 -35.25 12.51
N PRO A 140 6.65 -34.83 13.79
CA PRO A 140 7.57 -35.20 14.84
C PRO A 140 7.45 -36.70 15.18
N GLN A 141 8.56 -37.44 15.22
CA GLN A 141 8.58 -38.84 15.64
C GLN A 141 8.38 -38.96 17.16
N PRO A 142 7.44 -39.80 17.65
CA PRO A 142 7.32 -40.16 19.06
C PRO A 142 7.93 -41.54 19.37
N GLN A 143 8.39 -41.70 20.63
CA GLN A 143 8.77 -42.93 21.41
C GLN A 143 10.19 -42.80 22.01
N GLY A 144 10.44 -42.94 23.32
CA GLY A 144 9.55 -43.22 24.48
C GLY A 144 10.27 -43.02 25.84
N THR A 145 9.59 -43.30 26.96
CA THR A 145 10.02 -43.07 28.37
C THR A 145 9.42 -44.13 29.33
N PRO A 146 9.72 -44.17 30.65
CA PRO A 146 10.84 -43.63 31.46
C PRO A 146 11.72 -44.82 31.96
N PRO A 147 11.89 -45.14 33.28
CA PRO A 147 12.51 -44.45 34.45
C PRO A 147 13.96 -45.03 34.71
N PRO A 148 14.60 -45.08 35.92
CA PRO A 148 14.35 -44.51 37.26
C PRO A 148 15.59 -43.76 37.84
N ALA A 149 16.06 -44.07 39.07
CA ALA A 149 17.20 -43.47 39.79
C ALA A 149 17.86 -44.46 40.80
N PRO A 150 18.93 -44.05 41.53
CA PRO A 150 18.70 -43.73 42.95
C PRO A 150 19.39 -42.45 43.48
N GLU A 151 19.02 -42.07 44.71
CA GLU A 151 19.29 -40.78 45.39
C GLU A 151 20.61 -40.69 46.19
N ALA A 152 21.08 -39.45 46.44
CA ALA A 152 21.45 -38.96 47.80
C ALA A 152 21.76 -37.43 47.84
N THR A 153 21.23 -36.73 48.85
CA THR A 153 21.48 -35.32 49.27
C THR A 153 22.69 -35.22 50.24
N PRO A 154 23.14 -34.04 50.81
CA PRO A 154 22.54 -32.70 50.89
C PRO A 154 23.45 -31.45 50.67
N ASN A 155 22.82 -30.26 50.72
CA ASN A 155 23.39 -28.89 50.89
C ASN A 155 24.04 -28.69 52.30
N PRO A 156 24.80 -27.60 52.66
CA PRO A 156 24.57 -26.18 52.28
C PRO A 156 25.74 -25.14 52.26
N VAL A 157 25.38 -23.93 51.76
CA VAL A 157 25.81 -22.54 52.11
C VAL A 157 27.28 -22.17 52.44
N SER A 158 27.82 -21.14 51.76
CA SER A 158 28.60 -20.03 52.37
C SER A 158 28.92 -18.89 51.37
N ALA A 159 28.59 -17.66 51.76
CA ALA A 159 29.31 -16.42 51.41
C ALA A 159 30.25 -16.08 52.61
N PRO A 160 31.10 -15.01 52.69
CA PRO A 160 30.90 -13.67 52.11
C PRO A 160 32.20 -12.86 51.74
N GLN A 161 32.02 -11.54 51.59
CA GLN A 161 32.96 -10.42 51.82
C GLN A 161 33.76 -9.76 50.68
N GLU A 162 33.43 -8.47 50.50
CA GLU A 162 34.22 -7.36 49.93
C GLU A 162 35.12 -6.74 51.03
N PRO A 163 36.11 -5.86 50.72
CA PRO A 163 35.82 -4.42 50.79
C PRO A 163 36.63 -3.47 49.83
N ALA A 164 36.13 -2.22 49.79
CA ALA A 164 36.62 -0.99 49.14
C ALA A 164 37.87 -0.36 49.87
N PRO A 165 38.13 0.98 49.93
CA PRO A 165 37.60 2.19 49.25
C PRO A 165 38.65 2.86 48.31
N ASP A 166 38.52 4.05 47.70
CA ASP A 166 37.53 5.16 47.64
C ASP A 166 37.59 5.77 46.21
N GLY A 167 36.94 6.84 45.74
CA GLY A 167 36.05 7.90 46.26
C GLY A 167 35.70 8.84 45.06
N GLU A 168 35.09 10.03 45.14
CA GLU A 168 34.44 10.79 46.23
C GLU A 168 33.39 11.78 45.60
N GLN A 169 32.89 12.81 46.31
CA GLN A 169 31.88 13.79 45.83
C GLN A 169 32.29 15.26 46.25
N PRO A 170 31.52 16.40 46.12
CA PRO A 170 30.09 16.53 45.81
C PRO A 170 29.53 17.84 45.13
N PHE A 171 28.19 17.82 44.94
CA PHE A 171 27.18 18.92 44.81
C PHE A 171 27.19 19.92 43.63
N GLY A 172 25.97 20.23 43.16
CA GLY A 172 25.67 21.30 42.18
C GLY A 172 24.22 21.23 41.66
N ASP A 173 23.32 22.00 42.28
CA ASP A 173 21.88 22.08 41.97
C ASP A 173 21.55 22.52 40.53
N GLY A 174 20.33 22.19 40.09
CA GLY A 174 19.87 22.43 38.72
C GLY A 174 19.26 23.82 38.48
N GLN A 175 19.28 24.24 37.20
CA GLN A 175 18.31 25.19 36.63
C GLN A 175 18.25 24.99 35.10
N PRO A 176 17.07 25.05 34.45
CA PRO A 176 16.98 24.93 32.99
C PRO A 176 17.48 26.21 32.28
N SER A 177 18.27 26.03 31.22
CA SER A 177 18.68 27.14 30.34
C SER A 177 17.58 27.50 29.33
N PRO A 178 17.25 28.80 29.14
CA PRO A 178 16.14 29.23 28.30
C PRO A 178 16.49 29.38 26.81
N SER A 179 15.45 29.38 25.98
CA SER A 179 15.50 29.69 24.54
C SER A 179 15.95 31.13 24.24
N PRO A 180 16.73 31.39 23.18
CA PRO A 180 16.89 32.72 22.64
C PRO A 180 15.64 33.13 21.83
N THR A 181 14.94 34.14 22.33
CA THR A 181 13.81 34.81 21.63
C THR A 181 14.31 35.74 20.52
N VAL A 182 13.42 35.99 19.55
CA VAL A 182 13.60 36.78 18.32
C VAL A 182 14.31 38.14 18.46
N SER A 183 14.91 38.59 17.35
CA SER A 183 14.88 40.01 16.95
C SER A 183 15.00 40.18 15.42
N PRO A 184 14.05 40.87 14.76
CA PRO A 184 14.10 41.14 13.32
C PRO A 184 14.98 42.36 13.01
N LYS A 185 15.68 42.35 11.87
CA LYS A 185 16.30 43.56 11.32
C LYS A 185 15.35 44.31 10.39
N SER A 186 14.78 45.39 10.91
CA SER A 186 14.51 46.60 10.14
C SER A 186 15.78 47.03 9.36
N GLY A 187 15.71 47.72 8.22
CA GLY A 187 14.59 48.45 7.64
C GLY A 187 15.05 49.86 7.31
N THR A 188 15.77 50.02 6.19
CA THR A 188 16.33 51.31 5.74
C THR A 188 15.64 51.76 4.45
N PRO A 189 15.01 52.95 4.41
CA PRO A 189 14.37 53.47 3.21
C PRO A 189 15.31 54.36 2.38
N GLY A 190 15.24 54.27 1.05
CA GLY A 190 15.88 55.24 0.16
C GLY A 190 16.10 54.75 -1.28
N GLY A 191 15.39 55.34 -2.25
CA GLY A 191 15.59 55.08 -3.68
C GLY A 191 14.38 55.48 -4.53
N LYS A 192 14.40 56.69 -5.12
CA LYS A 192 13.37 57.16 -6.06
C LYS A 192 13.76 56.79 -7.51
N GLY A 193 12.75 56.54 -8.36
CA GLY A 193 12.89 56.28 -9.81
C GLY A 193 11.82 55.29 -10.28
N SER A 194 10.62 55.63 -10.77
CA SER A 194 10.10 56.72 -11.62
C SER A 194 10.04 56.34 -13.13
N TYR A 195 8.79 56.27 -13.63
CA TYR A 195 8.32 56.14 -15.03
C TYR A 195 8.49 54.80 -15.78
N GLY A 196 7.43 54.44 -16.54
CA GLY A 196 7.42 53.30 -17.46
C GLY A 196 6.02 52.73 -17.73
N SER A 197 5.06 53.55 -18.19
CA SER A 197 3.74 53.07 -18.58
C SER A 197 3.80 52.34 -19.93
N ASP A 198 3.14 51.19 -20.07
CA ASP A 198 2.55 50.79 -21.35
C ASP A 198 1.28 49.96 -21.12
N GLN A 199 0.22 50.30 -21.85
CA GLN A 199 -1.12 49.70 -21.74
C GLN A 199 -1.54 49.30 -23.16
N PRO A 200 -2.07 48.09 -23.40
CA PRO A 200 -2.14 47.53 -24.75
C PRO A 200 -3.14 48.26 -25.66
N PRO A 201 -2.85 48.38 -26.97
CA PRO A 201 -3.77 49.00 -27.91
C PRO A 201 -5.00 48.12 -28.14
N ARG A 202 -6.18 48.72 -28.02
CA ARG A 202 -7.42 48.20 -28.63
C ARG A 202 -7.50 48.69 -30.08
N LYS A 203 -7.62 47.76 -31.03
CA LYS A 203 -8.60 47.78 -32.12
C LYS A 203 -8.67 46.44 -32.84
#